data_AF-A0A2S2PHA1-F1
#
_entry.id   AF-A0A2S2PHA1-F1
#
_cell.length_a   1.000
_cell.length_b   1.000
_cell.length_c   1.000
_cell.angle_alpha   90.00
_cell.angle_beta   90.00
_cell.angle_gamma   90.00
#
_symmetry.space_group_name_H-M   'P 1'
#
loop_
_entity.id
_entity.type
_entity.pdbx_description
1 polymer ?
#
loop_
_entity_poly.entity_id
_entity_poly.type
_entity_poly.pdbx_seq_one_letter_code
_entity_poly.pdbx_strand_id
1 'polypeptide(L)'
;MCRDVFGKSFDLDALDKAVKNEDMMFNYLKKKTSRVIYLHGSIDPWNKLGLTQPQAQNSVSIFIEGVSHCADLYPSTSSDPPQLTKARKTVLYYLQKWMTQTGI
;
A
#
# COMPACT_ATOMS: atom_id res chain seq x y z
N MET A 1 -8.12 -28.08 -2.00
CA MET A 1 -7.10 -27.60 -1.04
C MET A 1 -7.72 -26.89 0.17
N CYS A 2 -8.32 -25.70 0.04
CA CYS A 2 -8.83 -24.96 1.22
C CYS A 2 -9.92 -25.73 1.99
N ARG A 3 -10.86 -26.35 1.27
CA ARG A 3 -11.87 -27.25 1.87
C ARG A 3 -11.25 -28.42 2.64
N ASP A 4 -10.18 -28.99 2.10
CA ASP A 4 -9.53 -30.19 2.64
C ASP A 4 -8.74 -29.88 3.92
N VAL A 5 -8.19 -28.67 4.03
CA VAL A 5 -7.37 -28.23 5.16
C VAL A 5 -8.18 -27.52 6.24
N PHE A 6 -9.10 -26.64 5.84
CA PHE A 6 -9.82 -25.73 6.74
C PHE A 6 -11.30 -26.07 6.91
N GLY A 7 -11.80 -27.09 6.21
CA GLY A 7 -13.16 -27.58 6.32
C GLY A 7 -14.08 -27.11 5.20
N LYS A 8 -15.24 -27.76 5.09
CA LYS A 8 -16.16 -27.65 3.95
C LYS A 8 -16.69 -26.23 3.69
N SER A 9 -16.68 -25.36 4.70
CA SER A 9 -17.08 -23.95 4.59
C SER A 9 -16.10 -23.07 3.81
N PHE A 10 -14.85 -23.51 3.61
CA PHE A 10 -13.83 -22.78 2.83
C PHE A 10 -13.94 -23.13 1.36
N ASP A 11 -15.06 -22.70 0.82
CA ASP A 11 -15.73 -23.22 -0.36
C ASP A 11 -15.72 -22.15 -1.46
N LEU A 12 -16.04 -22.51 -2.71
CA LEU A 12 -15.91 -21.55 -3.83
C LEU A 12 -16.91 -20.38 -3.71
N ASP A 13 -18.10 -20.61 -3.14
CA ASP A 13 -19.11 -19.58 -2.96
C ASP A 13 -18.68 -18.61 -1.84
N ALA A 14 -18.13 -19.15 -0.75
CA ALA A 14 -17.54 -18.36 0.32
C ALA A 14 -16.36 -17.50 -0.18
N LEU A 15 -15.50 -18.07 -1.04
CA LEU A 15 -14.39 -17.35 -1.65
C LEU A 15 -14.88 -16.22 -2.57
N ASP A 16 -15.80 -16.51 -3.50
CA ASP A 16 -16.34 -15.51 -4.41
C ASP A 16 -17.03 -14.36 -3.65
N LYS A 17 -17.78 -14.69 -2.60
CA LYS A 17 -18.39 -13.68 -1.73
C LYS A 17 -17.35 -12.83 -1.01
N ALA A 18 -16.27 -13.42 -0.51
CA ALA A 18 -15.20 -12.69 0.15
C ALA A 18 -14.50 -11.73 -0.82
N VAL A 19 -14.13 -12.20 -2.02
CA VAL A 19 -13.51 -11.39 -3.07
C VAL A 19 -14.40 -10.19 -3.43
N LYS A 20 -15.69 -10.42 -3.68
CA LYS A 20 -16.64 -9.35 -4.00
C LYS A 20 -16.76 -8.31 -2.88
N ASN A 21 -16.77 -8.75 -1.62
CA ASN A 21 -16.85 -7.84 -0.48
C ASN A 21 -15.58 -6.99 -0.34
N GLU A 22 -14.41 -7.60 -0.49
CA GLU A 22 -13.12 -6.90 -0.46
C GLU A 22 -13.02 -5.89 -1.58
N ASP A 23 -13.33 -6.29 -2.81
CA ASP A 23 -13.36 -5.41 -3.98
C ASP A 23 -14.26 -4.19 -3.74
N MET A 24 -15.47 -4.40 -3.19
CA MET A 24 -16.37 -3.30 -2.87
C MET A 24 -15.77 -2.35 -1.82
N MET A 25 -15.24 -2.92 -0.72
CA MET A 25 -14.71 -2.15 0.38
C MET A 25 -13.50 -1.31 -0.05
N PHE A 26 -12.50 -1.91 -0.69
CA PHE A 26 -11.29 -1.20 -1.09
C PHE A 26 -11.53 -0.22 -2.23
N ASN A 27 -12.44 -0.53 -3.18
CA ASN A 27 -12.84 0.43 -4.22
C ASN A 27 -13.54 1.68 -3.65
N TYR A 28 -14.25 1.54 -2.53
CA TYR A 28 -14.82 2.67 -1.82
C TYR A 28 -13.75 3.44 -1.04
N LEU A 29 -12.94 2.74 -0.24
CA LEU A 29 -11.94 3.34 0.64
C LEU A 29 -10.88 4.13 -0.13
N LYS A 30 -10.39 3.63 -1.28
CA LYS A 30 -9.35 4.32 -2.07
C LYS A 30 -9.71 5.76 -2.48
N LYS A 31 -11.00 6.11 -2.50
CA LYS A 31 -11.50 7.47 -2.82
C LYS A 31 -11.85 8.30 -1.58
N LYS A 32 -11.85 7.70 -0.40
CA LYS A 32 -12.33 8.29 0.86
C LYS A 32 -11.24 8.41 1.93
N THR A 33 -10.06 7.85 1.69
CA THR A 33 -8.91 7.95 2.60
C THR A 33 -8.28 9.34 2.58
N SER A 34 -7.67 9.73 3.69
CA SER A 34 -6.85 10.94 3.82
C SER A 34 -5.66 10.59 4.69
N ARG A 35 -4.53 11.25 4.46
CA ARG A 35 -3.28 11.01 5.20
C ARG A 35 -2.75 9.58 5.05
N VAL A 36 -2.89 9.00 3.86
CA VAL A 36 -2.31 7.69 3.52
C VAL A 36 -1.17 7.87 2.52
N ILE A 37 -0.08 7.13 2.76
CA ILE A 37 1.05 7.03 1.84
C ILE A 37 1.02 5.64 1.22
N TYR A 38 0.73 5.56 -0.08
CA TYR A 38 0.80 4.33 -0.87
C TYR A 38 2.19 4.25 -1.50
N LEU A 39 2.98 3.25 -1.15
CA LEU A 39 4.38 3.15 -1.60
C LEU A 39 4.64 1.78 -2.21
N HIS A 40 5.22 1.77 -3.41
CA HIS A 40 5.50 0.54 -4.14
C HIS A 40 6.86 0.58 -4.85
N GLY A 41 7.55 -0.55 -4.88
CA GLY A 41 8.76 -0.75 -5.67
C GLY A 41 8.44 -1.24 -7.09
N SER A 42 9.23 -0.86 -8.10
CA SER A 42 8.97 -1.25 -9.48
C SER A 42 9.22 -2.72 -9.78
N ILE A 43 10.04 -3.40 -8.97
CA ILE A 43 10.34 -4.84 -9.08
C ILE A 43 9.31 -5.68 -8.30
N ASP A 44 8.60 -5.08 -7.34
CA ASP A 44 7.60 -5.77 -6.54
C ASP A 44 6.39 -6.20 -7.41
N PRO A 45 6.10 -7.51 -7.58
CA PRO A 45 4.97 -7.95 -8.37
C PRO A 45 3.62 -7.44 -7.83
N TRP A 46 3.55 -7.10 -6.54
CA TRP A 46 2.34 -6.59 -5.90
C TRP A 46 2.04 -5.13 -6.24
N ASN A 47 2.96 -4.40 -6.87
CA ASN A 47 2.73 -2.99 -7.23
C ASN A 47 1.52 -2.78 -8.15
N LYS A 48 1.17 -3.80 -8.95
CA LYS A 48 0.02 -3.77 -9.88
C LYS A 48 -1.33 -3.81 -9.16
N LEU A 49 -1.37 -4.32 -7.94
CA LEU A 49 -2.59 -4.38 -7.11
C LEU A 49 -2.75 -3.13 -6.23
N GLY A 50 -1.70 -2.31 -6.11
CA GLY A 50 -1.67 -1.13 -5.28
C GLY A 50 -2.06 0.17 -6.00
N LEU A 51 -1.95 1.29 -5.28
CA LEU A 51 -2.20 2.62 -5.82
C LEU A 51 -0.88 3.31 -6.14
N THR A 52 -0.48 3.26 -7.42
CA THR A 52 0.70 3.97 -7.94
C THR A 52 0.42 5.44 -8.27
N GLN A 53 -0.83 5.86 -8.25
CA GLN A 53 -1.27 7.25 -8.41
C GLN A 53 -2.28 7.63 -7.32
N PRO A 54 -2.24 8.88 -6.80
CA PRO A 54 -3.14 9.31 -5.74
C PRO A 54 -4.60 9.36 -6.23
N GLN A 55 -5.52 8.79 -5.47
CA GLN A 55 -6.96 8.77 -5.78
C GLN A 55 -7.83 9.54 -4.77
N ALA A 56 -7.23 10.05 -3.69
CA ALA A 56 -7.92 10.82 -2.67
C ALA A 56 -7.10 12.06 -2.26
N GLN A 57 -7.80 13.10 -1.83
CA GLN A 57 -7.18 14.35 -1.39
C GLN A 57 -6.33 14.11 -0.13
N ASN A 58 -5.19 14.80 -0.04
CA ASN A 58 -4.26 14.71 1.09
C ASN A 58 -3.71 13.29 1.35
N SER A 59 -3.69 12.43 0.33
CA SER A 59 -2.95 11.17 0.29
C SER A 59 -1.95 11.21 -0.87
N VAL A 60 -0.90 10.40 -0.80
CA VAL A 60 0.20 10.40 -1.79
C VAL A 60 0.55 8.98 -2.21
N SER A 61 0.88 8.81 -3.49
CA SER A 61 1.47 7.58 -4.01
C SER A 61 2.95 7.82 -4.37
N ILE A 62 3.82 6.91 -3.95
CA ILE A 62 5.27 6.95 -4.20
C ILE A 62 5.65 5.66 -4.91
N PHE A 63 6.16 5.78 -6.13
CA PHE A 63 6.68 4.66 -6.90
C PHE A 63 8.22 4.74 -6.93
N ILE A 64 8.88 3.66 -6.52
CA ILE A 64 10.34 3.61 -6.35
C ILE A 64 10.93 2.67 -7.40
N GLU A 65 11.70 3.22 -8.34
CA GLU A 65 12.35 2.43 -9.37
C GLU A 65 13.47 1.55 -8.77
N GLY A 66 13.51 0.27 -9.15
CA GLY A 66 14.64 -0.61 -8.88
C GLY A 66 14.65 -1.28 -7.51
N VAL A 67 13.54 -1.25 -6.76
CA VAL A 67 13.42 -1.92 -5.46
C VAL A 67 12.26 -2.92 -5.45
N SER A 68 12.38 -3.93 -4.58
CA SER A 68 11.40 -4.99 -4.38
C SER A 68 10.45 -4.66 -3.22
N HIS A 69 9.65 -5.66 -2.83
CA HIS A 69 8.59 -5.57 -1.84
C HIS A 69 9.08 -4.95 -0.53
N CYS A 70 8.38 -3.89 -0.10
CA CYS A 70 8.58 -3.21 1.20
C CYS A 70 10.02 -2.75 1.47
N ALA A 71 10.81 -2.44 0.43
CA ALA A 71 12.21 -2.07 0.59
C ALA A 71 12.41 -0.81 1.45
N ASP A 72 11.43 0.09 1.47
CA ASP A 72 11.39 1.31 2.26
C ASP A 72 11.36 1.08 3.77
N LEU A 73 10.84 -0.07 4.22
CA LEU A 73 10.73 -0.43 5.63
C LEU A 73 12.03 -0.99 6.22
N TYR A 74 12.97 -1.44 5.38
CA TYR A 74 14.28 -1.88 5.87
C TYR A 74 15.11 -0.70 6.38
N PRO A 75 16.05 -0.94 7.32
CA PRO A 75 17.02 0.07 7.73
C PRO A 75 17.78 0.65 6.54
N SER A 76 18.10 1.95 6.62
CA SER A 76 18.87 2.60 5.57
C SER A 76 20.30 2.06 5.51
N THR A 77 20.80 1.86 4.29
CA THR A 77 22.18 1.44 4.02
C THR A 77 22.86 2.41 3.05
N SER A 78 24.19 2.43 3.04
CA SER A 78 24.96 3.21 2.05
C SER A 78 24.79 2.72 0.61
N SER A 79 24.37 1.46 0.44
CA SER A 79 24.05 0.84 -0.86
C SER A 79 22.66 1.14 -1.39
N ASP A 80 21.82 1.85 -0.62
CA ASP A 80 20.45 2.13 -1.04
C ASP A 80 20.42 2.97 -2.33
N PRO A 81 19.54 2.63 -3.29
CA PRO A 81 19.40 3.44 -4.48
C PRO A 81 18.91 4.85 -4.11
N PRO A 82 19.34 5.89 -4.83
CA PRO A 82 18.95 7.28 -4.53
C PRO A 82 17.43 7.49 -4.47
N GLN A 83 16.66 6.76 -5.27
CA GLN A 83 15.19 6.82 -5.23
C GLN A 83 14.61 6.31 -3.92
N LEU A 84 15.16 5.24 -3.34
CA LEU A 84 14.72 4.71 -2.05
C LEU A 84 14.98 5.72 -0.92
N THR A 85 16.16 6.35 -0.93
CA THR A 85 16.48 7.42 0.02
C THR A 85 15.53 8.60 -0.13
N LYS A 86 15.23 9.02 -1.36
CA LYS A 86 14.27 10.10 -1.64
C LYS A 86 12.85 9.74 -1.18
N ALA A 87 12.43 8.49 -1.38
CA ALA A 87 11.13 8.01 -0.94
C ALA A 87 10.99 8.08 0.58
N ARG A 88 11.96 7.57 1.35
CA ARG A 88 11.95 7.64 2.82
C ARG A 88 11.93 9.09 3.34
N LYS A 89 12.67 10.00 2.69
CA LYS A 89 12.60 11.45 3.01
C LYS A 89 11.21 12.03 2.73
N THR A 90 10.58 11.63 1.63
CA THR A 90 9.22 12.06 1.27
C THR A 90 8.21 11.56 2.29
N VAL A 91 8.32 10.30 2.72
CA VAL A 91 7.50 9.73 3.80
C VAL A 91 7.63 10.57 5.07
N LEU A 92 8.87 10.82 5.52
CA LEU A 92 9.13 11.61 6.72
C LEU A 92 8.53 13.01 6.63
N TYR A 93 8.64 13.67 5.47
CA TYR A 93 8.03 14.98 5.23
C TYR A 93 6.50 14.96 5.45
N TYR A 94 5.79 13.98 4.88
CA TYR A 94 4.34 13.89 5.05
C TYR A 94 3.95 13.56 6.49
N LEU A 95 4.68 12.66 7.16
CA LEU A 95 4.46 12.37 8.58
C LEU A 95 4.63 13.62 9.44
N GLN A 96 5.72 14.38 9.27
CA GLN A 96 5.97 15.63 9.99
C GLN A 96 4.89 16.68 9.70
N LYS A 97 4.50 16.83 8.43
CA LYS A 97 3.41 17.74 8.02
C LYS A 97 2.11 17.38 8.71
N TRP A 98 1.73 16.10 8.77
CA TRP A 98 0.47 15.68 9.38
C TRP A 98 0.49 15.72 10.91
N MET A 99 1.66 15.53 11.53
CA MET A 99 1.82 15.67 12.99
C MET A 99 1.76 17.13 13.46
N THR A 100 2.22 18.08 12.63
CA THR A 100 2.21 19.52 12.97
C THR A 100 0.88 20.21 12.62
N GLN A 101 0.03 19.57 11.81
CA GLN A 101 -1.33 20.01 11.54
C GLN A 101 -2.27 19.64 12.71
N THR A 102 -2.15 20.35 13.83
CA THR A 102 -3.15 20.36 14.89
C THR A 102 -4.38 21.14 14.42
N GLY A 103 -5.45 20.41 14.08
CA GLY A 103 -6.74 20.97 13.71
C GLY A 103 -7.78 19.85 13.55
N ILE A 104 -8.38 19.46 14.67
CA ILE A 104 -9.79 19.07 14.72
C ILE A 104 -10.56 20.36 14.94
#